data_AF-A0AAW4FHM1-F1
#
_entry.id   AF-A0AAW4FHM1-F1
#
_cell.length_a   1.000
_cell.length_b   1.000
_cell.length_c   1.000
_cell.angle_alpha   90.00
_cell.angle_beta   90.00
_cell.angle_gamma   90.00
#
_symmetry.space_group_name_H-M   'P 1'
#
loop_
_entity.id
_entity.type
_entity.pdbx_description
1 polymer ?
#
loop_
_entity_poly.entity_id
_entity_poly.type
_entity_poly.pdbx_seq_one_letter_code
_entity_poly.pdbx_strand_id
1 'polypeptide(L)'
;MGKSKTPKAPDPRETASAQTSTNIGTAIANGYLGNVNQVTPDGSLTYSQSGTNKWTDPMSGAVYDLPTWTATQTLSPGQQAIKTQNDAAELNLSKLANSQSGRLQDLLGKPFNLSGAPAAGDPSKVGLPQYAQYGSGPNLQTSLGNAGNVQSTIANAGNIQKGVADAGTIQKTLGDAGDITKTYAYSADTSRYENALMERMNPQLERSRAALETQLANQGLQPGSEAFNRAIDAATRQENDARFGAILNAGQEQSRLAGLARDQAGFQNSAQQQAYNQMLSSGQFANTAQQQQYGQNANNMQLGNAAQQQQFGQNQAQLQANNTAQQQKFDQGLASATFGNSANQQMYQNNQSQTAANNALKDQTFNAQQAQLAAQNQARAQYLNEQYALRNQPINEIVSLMSGAQVNNPNFVPTQGQSIPNIDYAGMVQQDYANKVGAYNQKQAGIGSVLGGLAGMFTLSDKTAKKDIEKVGELKGHGLYEYSYRGQHNDGKRHIGVMAQDVEKKRPDAVRKGSDGLRRVDYGALFAAGRKK
;
A
#
# COMPACT_ATOMS: atom_id res chain seq x y z
N MET A 1 190.46 5.05 21.73
CA MET A 1 189.18 4.30 21.74
C MET A 1 188.57 4.39 23.14
N GLY A 2 187.39 4.97 23.27
CA GLY A 2 186.57 4.92 24.50
C GLY A 2 185.10 4.95 24.06
N LYS A 3 184.42 3.80 24.09
CA LYS A 3 183.06 3.63 23.57
C LYS A 3 182.07 4.42 24.44
N SER A 4 181.34 5.36 23.83
CA SER A 4 180.24 6.12 24.45
C SER A 4 179.11 5.16 24.84
N LYS A 5 178.65 5.21 26.10
CA LYS A 5 177.55 4.38 26.62
C LYS A 5 176.22 4.89 26.06
N THR A 6 175.48 4.03 25.38
CA THR A 6 174.13 4.32 24.86
C THR A 6 173.14 4.48 26.02
N PRO A 7 172.27 5.52 26.03
CA PRO A 7 171.24 5.69 27.07
C PRO A 7 170.21 4.56 27.05
N LYS A 8 169.73 4.15 28.22
CA LYS A 8 168.77 3.05 28.40
C LYS A 8 167.39 3.50 27.88
N ALA A 9 166.73 2.68 27.06
CA ALA A 9 165.40 2.99 26.55
C ALA A 9 164.37 3.14 27.71
N PRO A 10 163.42 4.09 27.63
CA PRO A 10 162.35 4.24 28.63
C PRO A 10 161.50 2.98 28.75
N ASP A 11 160.96 2.70 29.93
CA ASP A 11 160.07 1.56 30.15
C ASP A 11 158.76 1.75 29.33
N PRO A 12 158.36 0.79 28.47
CA PRO A 12 157.12 0.87 27.71
C PRO A 12 155.86 1.04 28.57
N ARG A 13 155.82 0.46 29.80
CA ARG A 13 154.67 0.60 30.70
C ARG A 13 154.56 2.01 31.27
N GLU A 14 155.69 2.60 31.66
CA GLU A 14 155.71 4.00 32.12
C GLU A 14 155.36 4.97 30.98
N THR A 15 155.79 4.67 29.76
CA THR A 15 155.46 5.48 28.58
C THR A 15 153.97 5.41 28.25
N ALA A 16 153.36 4.21 28.32
CA ALA A 16 151.94 4.01 28.06
C ALA A 16 151.05 4.62 29.16
N SER A 17 151.44 4.55 30.43
CA SER A 17 150.70 5.19 31.52
C SER A 17 150.75 6.72 31.44
N ALA A 18 151.89 7.28 31.04
CA ALA A 18 152.02 8.72 30.77
C ALA A 18 151.12 9.19 29.61
N GLN A 19 150.90 8.33 28.60
CA GLN A 19 149.96 8.63 27.52
C GLN A 19 148.50 8.56 27.99
N THR A 20 148.14 7.56 28.78
CA THR A 20 146.79 7.42 29.36
C THR A 20 146.42 8.62 30.24
N SER A 21 147.35 9.05 31.11
CA SER A 21 147.14 10.22 31.97
C SER A 21 146.91 11.49 31.14
N THR A 22 147.68 11.66 30.07
CA THR A 22 147.53 12.77 29.13
C THR A 22 146.17 12.73 28.43
N ASN A 23 145.76 11.56 27.92
CA ASN A 23 144.47 11.38 27.23
C ASN A 23 143.27 11.64 28.15
N ILE A 24 143.33 11.21 29.41
CA ILE A 24 142.27 11.48 30.39
C ILE A 24 142.24 12.96 30.75
N GLY A 25 143.39 13.58 30.96
CA GLY A 25 143.49 15.02 31.16
C GLY A 25 142.86 15.79 29.99
N THR A 26 143.13 15.37 28.75
CA THR A 26 142.50 15.95 27.55
C THR A 26 140.99 15.70 27.50
N ALA A 27 140.50 14.50 27.82
CA ALA A 27 139.08 14.19 27.79
C ALA A 27 138.29 14.96 28.86
N ILE A 28 138.85 15.07 30.07
CA ILE A 28 138.29 15.90 31.15
C ILE A 28 138.26 17.35 30.69
N ALA A 29 139.37 17.88 30.16
CA ALA A 29 139.43 19.25 29.65
C ALA A 29 138.40 19.50 28.54
N ASN A 30 138.23 18.56 27.61
CA ASN A 30 137.21 18.63 26.56
C ASN A 30 135.79 18.59 27.14
N GLY A 31 135.56 17.84 28.23
CA GLY A 31 134.28 17.86 28.95
C GLY A 31 133.97 19.21 29.57
N TYR A 32 134.96 19.88 30.19
CA TYR A 32 134.81 21.25 30.68
C TYR A 32 134.60 22.27 29.55
N LEU A 33 135.26 22.08 28.39
CA LEU A 33 135.11 22.94 27.22
C LEU A 33 133.80 22.70 26.44
N GLY A 34 133.26 21.48 26.46
CA GLY A 34 132.02 21.12 25.79
C GLY A 34 130.77 21.46 26.59
N ASN A 35 130.86 21.43 27.92
CA ASN A 35 129.74 21.69 28.83
C ASN A 35 129.74 23.15 29.31
N VAL A 36 129.68 24.10 28.37
CA VAL A 36 129.64 25.54 28.65
C VAL A 36 128.23 26.03 28.93
N ASN A 37 128.09 26.89 29.93
CA ASN A 37 126.83 27.56 30.22
C ASN A 37 126.43 28.49 29.07
N GLN A 38 125.17 28.43 28.66
CA GLN A 38 124.60 29.32 27.65
C GLN A 38 123.55 30.21 28.31
N VAL A 39 123.64 31.52 28.07
CA VAL A 39 122.64 32.49 28.51
C VAL A 39 122.12 33.19 27.26
N THR A 40 120.81 33.11 27.03
CA THR A 40 120.12 33.72 25.89
C THR A 40 119.01 34.65 26.40
N PRO A 41 118.41 35.48 25.54
CA PRO A 41 117.27 36.32 25.92
C PRO A 41 116.03 35.51 26.37
N ASP A 42 115.89 34.28 25.89
CA ASP A 42 114.75 33.41 26.15
C ASP A 42 114.95 32.51 27.39
N GLY A 43 116.15 32.49 27.98
CA GLY A 43 116.46 31.67 29.15
C GLY A 43 117.95 31.36 29.30
N SER A 44 118.27 30.40 30.16
CA SER A 44 119.64 29.91 30.34
C SER A 44 119.68 28.38 30.37
N LEU A 45 120.74 27.82 29.81
CA LEU A 45 121.10 26.41 29.92
C LEU A 45 122.42 26.33 30.68
N THR A 46 122.36 25.84 31.92
CA THR A 46 123.54 25.76 32.79
C THR A 46 123.96 24.30 32.98
N TYR A 47 125.25 24.04 32.80
CA TYR A 47 125.89 22.77 33.12
C TYR A 47 126.60 22.91 34.47
N SER A 48 126.33 21.99 35.37
CA SER A 48 127.03 21.90 36.66
C SER A 48 127.60 20.51 36.83
N GLN A 49 128.81 20.42 37.39
CA GLN A 49 129.38 19.13 37.74
C GLN A 49 128.55 18.55 38.88
N SER A 50 127.78 17.51 38.56
CA SER A 50 126.85 16.87 39.49
C SER A 50 127.48 15.70 40.24
N GLY A 51 128.70 15.30 39.88
CA GLY A 51 129.42 14.21 40.54
C GLY A 51 130.80 13.94 39.93
N THR A 52 131.46 12.90 40.46
CA THR A 52 132.77 12.43 40.02
C THR A 52 132.81 10.91 40.09
N ASN A 53 133.24 10.27 39.01
CA ASN A 53 133.46 8.82 38.92
C ASN A 53 134.95 8.52 38.92
N LYS A 54 135.39 7.55 39.73
CA LYS A 54 136.79 7.13 39.76
C LYS A 54 137.08 6.08 38.70
N TRP A 55 138.16 6.25 37.95
CA TRP A 55 138.65 5.30 36.95
C TRP A 55 140.11 4.95 37.25
N THR A 56 140.45 3.67 37.34
CA THR A 56 141.82 3.21 37.65
C THR A 56 142.50 2.73 36.38
N ASP A 57 143.69 3.26 36.09
CA ASP A 57 144.52 2.82 34.97
C ASP A 57 145.03 1.40 35.23
N PRO A 58 144.65 0.41 34.41
CA PRO A 58 145.04 -0.98 34.61
C PRO A 58 146.54 -1.24 34.41
N MET A 59 147.28 -0.32 33.77
CA MET A 59 148.72 -0.49 33.53
C MET A 59 149.60 0.08 34.65
N SER A 60 149.18 1.21 35.26
CA SER A 60 149.96 1.89 36.31
C SER A 60 149.37 1.77 37.71
N GLY A 61 148.09 1.40 37.83
CA GLY A 61 147.34 1.43 39.09
C GLY A 61 146.93 2.85 39.55
N ALA A 62 147.19 3.89 38.75
CA ALA A 62 146.81 5.26 39.08
C ALA A 62 145.28 5.46 38.98
N VAL A 63 144.69 6.20 39.92
CA VAL A 63 143.24 6.48 39.95
C VAL A 63 142.98 7.92 39.48
N TYR A 64 142.07 8.08 38.52
CA TYR A 64 141.65 9.34 37.93
C TYR A 64 140.19 9.64 38.25
N ASP A 65 139.91 10.91 38.53
CA ASP A 65 138.57 11.41 38.83
C ASP A 65 137.92 12.00 37.57
N LEU A 66 136.83 11.38 37.09
CA LEU A 66 136.09 11.77 35.89
C LEU A 66 134.80 12.52 36.27
N PRO A 67 134.63 13.80 35.92
CA PRO A 67 133.45 14.58 36.29
C PRO A 67 132.18 14.13 35.51
N THR A 68 131.02 14.14 36.17
CA THR A 68 129.69 14.00 35.54
C THR A 68 128.94 15.33 35.57
N TRP A 69 128.09 15.59 34.58
CA TRP A 69 127.46 16.90 34.38
C TRP A 69 125.93 16.80 34.27
N THR A 70 125.22 17.77 34.85
CA THR A 70 123.77 17.96 34.70
C THR A 70 123.49 19.27 33.97
N ALA A 71 122.66 19.22 32.92
CA ALA A 71 122.13 20.38 32.22
C ALA A 71 120.79 20.82 32.83
N THR A 72 120.69 22.08 33.23
CA THR A 72 119.47 22.71 33.75
C THR A 72 119.04 23.83 32.82
N GLN A 73 117.86 23.69 32.20
CA GLN A 73 117.24 24.73 31.39
C GLN A 73 116.29 25.58 32.25
N THR A 74 116.48 26.89 32.25
CA THR A 74 115.60 27.88 32.88
C THR A 74 115.04 28.79 31.79
N LEU A 75 113.73 29.00 31.75
CA LEU A 75 113.09 29.93 30.81
C LEU A 75 113.10 31.37 31.37
N SER A 76 113.11 32.36 30.49
CA SER A 76 112.89 33.76 30.89
C SER A 76 111.46 33.94 31.42
N PRO A 77 111.18 34.99 32.22
CA PRO A 77 109.83 35.24 32.73
C PRO A 77 108.77 35.36 31.62
N GLY A 78 109.13 35.94 30.46
CA GLY A 78 108.23 36.06 29.31
C GLY A 78 107.91 34.71 28.65
N GLN A 79 108.92 33.88 28.42
CA GLN A 79 108.73 32.53 27.86
C GLN A 79 107.99 31.60 28.83
N GLN A 80 108.25 31.73 30.14
CA GLN A 80 107.51 30.99 31.16
C GLN A 80 106.03 31.40 31.18
N ALA A 81 105.71 32.69 31.05
CA ALA A 81 104.34 33.17 30.99
C ALA A 81 103.61 32.65 29.75
N ILE A 82 104.26 32.67 28.57
CA ILE A 82 103.72 32.09 27.33
C ILE A 82 103.46 30.59 27.48
N LYS A 83 104.44 29.85 28.01
CA LYS A 83 104.28 28.41 28.24
C LYS A 83 103.12 28.13 29.20
N THR A 84 103.02 28.88 30.29
CA THR A 84 101.92 28.76 31.26
C THR A 84 100.57 29.08 30.61
N GLN A 85 100.50 30.10 29.75
CA GLN A 85 99.28 30.47 29.05
C GLN A 85 98.87 29.41 28.02
N ASN A 86 99.82 28.83 27.28
CA ASN A 86 99.57 27.73 26.35
C ASN A 86 99.08 26.48 27.09
N ASP A 87 99.77 26.09 28.16
CA ASP A 87 99.37 24.95 29.00
C ASP A 87 97.98 25.19 29.63
N ALA A 88 97.67 26.43 30.04
CA ALA A 88 96.35 26.79 30.55
C ALA A 88 95.26 26.75 29.46
N ALA A 89 95.57 27.14 28.23
CA ALA A 89 94.65 27.03 27.10
C ALA A 89 94.36 25.56 26.75
N GLU A 90 95.38 24.71 26.70
CA GLU A 90 95.24 23.26 26.49
C GLU A 90 94.44 22.60 27.62
N LEU A 91 94.69 23.00 28.87
CA LEU A 91 93.93 22.53 30.03
C LEU A 91 92.46 22.98 29.96
N ASN A 92 92.20 24.23 29.56
CA ASN A 92 90.83 24.73 29.41
C ASN A 92 90.08 24.01 28.30
N LEU A 93 90.74 23.72 27.17
CA LEU A 93 90.16 22.92 26.09
C LEU A 93 89.85 21.49 26.57
N SER A 94 90.77 20.89 27.32
CA SER A 94 90.58 19.55 27.91
C SER A 94 89.44 19.54 28.94
N LYS A 95 89.32 20.59 29.78
CA LYS A 95 88.20 20.75 30.73
C LYS A 95 86.87 20.94 30.01
N LEU A 96 86.86 21.71 28.92
CA LEU A 96 85.68 21.87 28.08
C LEU A 96 85.28 20.53 27.46
N ALA A 97 86.22 19.78 26.88
CA ALA A 97 85.99 18.44 26.35
C ALA A 97 85.43 17.48 27.42
N ASN A 98 86.00 17.48 28.63
CA ASN A 98 85.50 16.68 29.75
C ASN A 98 84.07 17.09 30.15
N SER A 99 83.79 18.38 30.28
CA SER A 99 82.46 18.90 30.60
C SER A 99 81.42 18.56 29.51
N GLN A 100 81.79 18.71 28.23
CA GLN A 100 80.96 18.33 27.09
C GLN A 100 80.69 16.82 27.07
N SER A 101 81.72 16.00 27.30
CA SER A 101 81.58 14.53 27.34
C SER A 101 80.69 14.06 28.50
N GLY A 102 80.80 14.69 29.68
CA GLY A 102 79.93 14.42 30.83
C GLY A 102 78.48 14.79 30.56
N ARG A 103 78.23 15.95 29.94
CA ARG A 103 76.87 16.35 29.50
C ARG A 103 76.27 15.37 28.48
N LEU A 104 77.08 14.90 27.53
CA LEU A 104 76.65 13.89 26.56
C LEU A 104 76.35 12.55 27.24
N GLN A 105 77.20 12.12 28.18
CA GLN A 105 77.00 10.90 28.95
C GLN A 105 75.72 10.95 29.78
N ASP A 106 75.44 12.09 30.44
CA ASP A 106 74.19 12.30 31.19
C ASP A 106 72.95 12.30 30.29
N LEU A 107 73.06 12.86 29.08
CA LEU A 107 71.97 12.89 28.10
C LEU A 107 71.70 11.49 27.51
N LEU A 108 72.76 10.72 27.22
CA LEU A 108 72.66 9.36 26.70
C LEU A 108 72.23 8.35 27.78
N GLY A 109 72.65 8.56 29.04
CA GLY A 109 72.30 7.73 30.19
C GLY A 109 70.84 7.85 30.64
N LYS A 110 70.14 8.92 30.24
CA LYS A 110 68.70 9.08 30.50
C LYS A 110 67.88 8.36 29.40
N PRO A 111 67.04 7.36 29.75
CA PRO A 111 66.14 6.72 28.79
C PRO A 111 65.14 7.74 28.24
N PHE A 112 64.64 7.48 27.03
CA PHE A 112 63.66 8.34 26.38
C PHE A 112 62.37 8.39 27.21
N ASN A 113 61.96 9.58 27.66
CA ASN A 113 60.78 9.72 28.50
C ASN A 113 59.52 9.87 27.63
N LEU A 114 58.64 8.88 27.69
CA LEU A 114 57.36 8.85 26.96
C LEU A 114 56.15 9.15 27.85
N SER A 115 56.35 9.50 29.13
CA SER A 115 55.25 9.64 30.09
C SER A 115 54.30 10.80 29.78
N GLY A 116 54.72 11.77 28.97
CA GLY A 116 53.88 12.87 28.46
C GLY A 116 53.33 12.66 27.05
N ALA A 117 53.62 11.53 26.40
CA ALA A 117 53.15 11.26 25.05
C ALA A 117 51.64 10.96 25.06
N PRO A 118 50.86 11.51 24.11
CA PRO A 118 49.49 11.08 23.89
C PRO A 118 49.41 9.56 23.73
N ALA A 119 48.37 8.93 24.28
CA ALA A 119 48.13 7.51 24.09
C ALA A 119 48.06 7.17 22.60
N ALA A 120 48.59 6.01 22.21
CA ALA A 120 48.45 5.56 20.82
C ALA A 120 46.97 5.28 20.56
N GLY A 121 46.52 5.56 19.35
CA GLY A 121 45.20 5.12 18.94
C GLY A 121 45.12 3.59 19.08
N ASP A 122 44.09 3.10 19.75
CA ASP A 122 43.82 1.68 19.91
C ASP A 122 42.89 1.21 18.77
N PRO A 123 43.39 0.46 17.77
CA PRO A 123 42.58 0.01 16.65
C PRO A 123 41.47 -0.96 17.08
N SER A 124 41.62 -1.63 18.22
CA SER A 124 40.60 -2.55 18.75
C SER A 124 39.33 -1.84 19.23
N LYS A 125 39.40 -0.51 19.42
CA LYS A 125 38.24 0.33 19.75
C LYS A 125 37.41 0.73 18.53
N VAL A 126 37.90 0.48 17.31
CA VAL A 126 37.19 0.75 16.06
C VAL A 126 36.44 -0.52 15.65
N GLY A 127 35.16 -0.58 15.98
CA GLY A 127 34.28 -1.70 15.61
C GLY A 127 33.72 -1.54 14.19
N LEU A 128 33.60 -2.64 13.45
CA LEU A 128 32.92 -2.63 12.15
C LEU A 128 31.44 -2.25 12.33
N PRO A 129 30.87 -1.39 11.47
CA PRO A 129 29.46 -1.04 11.55
C PRO A 129 28.60 -2.27 11.25
N GLN A 130 27.70 -2.61 12.18
CA GLN A 130 26.71 -3.66 11.97
C GLN A 130 25.46 -3.07 11.33
N TYR A 131 25.25 -3.29 10.04
CA TYR A 131 24.07 -2.74 9.34
C TYR A 131 22.79 -3.45 9.74
N ALA A 132 21.72 -2.66 9.91
CA ALA A 132 20.38 -3.21 9.99
C ALA A 132 19.96 -3.71 8.60
N GLN A 133 19.41 -4.93 8.55
CA GLN A 133 18.89 -5.52 7.32
C GLN A 133 17.56 -4.87 6.94
N TYR A 134 17.32 -4.75 5.64
CA TYR A 134 16.03 -4.32 5.13
C TYR A 134 14.99 -5.44 5.30
N GLY A 135 13.83 -5.08 5.83
CA GLY A 135 12.73 -6.03 6.01
C GLY A 135 12.14 -6.50 4.67
N SER A 136 11.48 -7.66 4.72
CA SER A 136 10.69 -8.20 3.61
C SER A 136 9.58 -7.23 3.17
N GLY A 137 9.20 -7.30 1.89
CA GLY A 137 8.16 -6.45 1.32
C GLY A 137 6.80 -6.56 2.04
N PRO A 138 5.90 -5.57 1.86
CA PRO A 138 4.60 -5.58 2.51
C PRO A 138 3.70 -6.68 1.95
N ASN A 139 2.91 -7.31 2.81
CA ASN A 139 1.84 -8.21 2.38
C ASN A 139 0.67 -7.37 1.83
N LEU A 140 0.43 -7.48 0.52
CA LEU A 140 -0.63 -6.76 -0.16
C LEU A 140 -1.85 -7.66 -0.32
N GLN A 141 -3.04 -7.10 -0.12
CA GLN A 141 -4.29 -7.74 -0.45
C GLN A 141 -4.49 -7.72 -1.96
N THR A 142 -4.40 -8.88 -2.59
CA THR A 142 -4.55 -9.05 -4.06
C THR A 142 -5.90 -9.62 -4.46
N SER A 143 -6.77 -9.92 -3.49
CA SER A 143 -8.11 -10.45 -3.71
C SER A 143 -9.14 -9.70 -2.88
N LEU A 144 -10.32 -9.46 -3.44
CA LEU A 144 -11.47 -8.97 -2.68
C LEU A 144 -12.26 -10.16 -2.13
N GLY A 145 -12.80 -10.00 -0.92
CA GLY A 145 -13.77 -10.95 -0.37
C GLY A 145 -15.01 -11.03 -1.26
N ASN A 146 -15.70 -12.17 -1.23
CA ASN A 146 -16.74 -12.52 -2.20
C ASN A 146 -17.80 -11.40 -2.32
N ALA A 147 -17.73 -10.69 -3.45
CA ALA A 147 -18.70 -9.72 -3.98
C ALA A 147 -20.15 -10.21 -3.85
N GLY A 148 -20.33 -11.53 -3.95
CA GLY A 148 -21.56 -12.23 -4.28
C GLY A 148 -21.90 -12.09 -5.77
N ASN A 149 -22.79 -12.95 -6.28
CA ASN A 149 -23.08 -13.01 -7.72
C ASN A 149 -24.09 -11.94 -8.17
N VAL A 150 -23.92 -11.44 -9.39
CA VAL A 150 -24.93 -10.62 -10.08
C VAL A 150 -26.12 -11.51 -10.42
N GLN A 151 -27.33 -11.10 -10.04
CA GLN A 151 -28.56 -11.79 -10.42
C GLN A 151 -28.90 -11.47 -11.88
N SER A 152 -28.95 -12.50 -12.72
CA SER A 152 -29.27 -12.39 -14.15
C SER A 152 -30.70 -12.84 -14.50
N THR A 153 -31.42 -13.41 -13.55
CA THR A 153 -32.76 -13.97 -13.76
C THR A 153 -33.80 -13.27 -12.88
N ILE A 154 -34.88 -12.80 -13.51
CA ILE A 154 -36.04 -12.27 -12.80
C ILE A 154 -36.86 -13.47 -12.30
N ALA A 155 -36.83 -13.72 -10.99
CA ALA A 155 -37.62 -14.79 -10.40
C ALA A 155 -39.13 -14.51 -10.53
N ASN A 156 -39.94 -15.56 -10.61
CA ASN A 156 -41.41 -15.49 -10.58
C ASN A 156 -42.07 -14.66 -11.71
N ALA A 157 -41.47 -14.64 -12.90
CA ALA A 157 -42.18 -14.20 -14.10
C ALA A 157 -43.21 -15.29 -14.48
N GLY A 158 -44.39 -15.24 -13.86
CA GLY A 158 -45.49 -16.16 -14.15
C GLY A 158 -45.93 -16.07 -15.62
N ASN A 159 -46.66 -17.08 -16.07
CA ASN A 159 -47.12 -17.17 -17.45
C ASN A 159 -48.28 -16.20 -17.71
N ILE A 160 -48.21 -15.46 -18.83
CA ILE A 160 -49.36 -14.67 -19.34
C ILE A 160 -50.41 -15.64 -19.87
N GLN A 161 -51.66 -15.48 -19.42
CA GLN A 161 -52.79 -16.23 -19.97
C GLN A 161 -53.08 -15.73 -21.39
N LYS A 162 -52.99 -16.63 -22.37
CA LYS A 162 -53.15 -16.32 -23.80
C LYS A 162 -54.54 -16.64 -24.36
N GLY A 163 -55.41 -17.22 -23.54
CA GLY A 163 -56.75 -17.64 -23.93
C GLY A 163 -57.74 -17.40 -22.81
N VAL A 164 -58.95 -16.99 -23.19
CA VAL A 164 -60.07 -16.84 -22.27
C VAL A 164 -60.49 -18.24 -21.80
N ALA A 165 -60.75 -18.39 -20.50
CA ALA A 165 -61.22 -19.66 -19.95
C ALA A 165 -62.51 -20.10 -20.65
N ASP A 166 -62.65 -21.41 -20.88
CA ASP A 166 -63.79 -21.98 -21.58
C ASP A 166 -65.09 -21.55 -20.89
N ALA A 167 -65.96 -20.89 -21.66
CA ALA A 167 -67.29 -20.57 -21.20
C ALA A 167 -68.20 -21.80 -21.34
N GLY A 168 -67.87 -22.76 -22.22
CA GLY A 168 -68.68 -23.89 -22.70
C GLY A 168 -69.21 -23.65 -24.14
N THR A 169 -70.10 -24.52 -24.63
CA THR A 169 -70.64 -24.45 -26.00
C THR A 169 -71.94 -23.65 -26.13
N ILE A 170 -72.05 -22.82 -27.18
CA ILE A 170 -73.32 -22.19 -27.59
C ILE A 170 -74.32 -23.28 -28.00
N GLN A 171 -75.55 -23.20 -27.49
CA GLN A 171 -76.63 -24.09 -27.85
C GLN A 171 -77.15 -23.73 -29.25
N LYS A 172 -76.85 -24.61 -30.22
CA LYS A 172 -77.16 -24.42 -31.65
C LYS A 172 -78.39 -25.20 -32.11
N THR A 173 -78.87 -26.12 -31.29
CA THR A 173 -80.01 -26.98 -31.58
C THR A 173 -81.06 -26.82 -30.50
N LEU A 174 -82.29 -26.63 -30.93
CA LEU A 174 -83.47 -26.78 -30.09
C LEU A 174 -83.77 -28.29 -30.01
N GLY A 175 -84.21 -28.76 -28.85
CA GLY A 175 -84.70 -30.13 -28.70
C GLY A 175 -85.94 -30.41 -29.57
N ASP A 176 -86.35 -31.67 -29.62
CA ASP A 176 -87.53 -32.06 -30.37
C ASP A 176 -88.80 -31.72 -29.57
N ALA A 177 -89.63 -30.83 -30.12
CA ALA A 177 -90.93 -30.46 -29.55
C ALA A 177 -92.06 -31.42 -29.95
N GLY A 178 -91.73 -32.47 -30.72
CA GLY A 178 -92.66 -33.46 -31.25
C GLY A 178 -93.30 -33.05 -32.59
N ASP A 179 -93.83 -34.05 -33.30
CA ASP A 179 -94.48 -33.83 -34.59
C ASP A 179 -95.84 -33.14 -34.46
N ILE A 180 -96.06 -32.11 -35.28
CA ILE A 180 -97.37 -31.45 -35.43
C ILE A 180 -98.38 -32.47 -35.98
N THR A 181 -99.55 -32.59 -35.34
CA THR A 181 -100.66 -33.41 -35.85
C THR A 181 -101.23 -32.72 -37.10
N LYS A 182 -100.81 -33.20 -38.28
CA LYS A 182 -101.19 -32.65 -39.60
C LYS A 182 -102.48 -33.26 -40.17
N THR A 183 -102.85 -34.45 -39.71
CA THR A 183 -104.02 -35.19 -40.17
C THR A 183 -104.73 -35.82 -38.98
N TYR A 184 -106.04 -35.64 -38.88
CA TYR A 184 -106.87 -36.40 -37.96
C TYR A 184 -107.54 -37.54 -38.75
N ALA A 185 -107.33 -38.78 -38.32
CA ALA A 185 -107.88 -39.95 -39.00
C ALA A 185 -109.41 -39.93 -38.89
N TYR A 186 -110.06 -39.61 -40.01
CA TYR A 186 -111.50 -39.57 -40.15
C TYR A 186 -111.93 -40.80 -40.95
N SER A 187 -112.43 -41.83 -40.28
CA SER A 187 -113.11 -42.94 -40.94
C SER A 187 -114.60 -42.62 -41.04
N ALA A 188 -115.04 -42.17 -42.21
CA ALA A 188 -116.45 -41.93 -42.56
C ALA A 188 -117.24 -43.24 -42.76
N ASP A 189 -116.97 -44.28 -41.95
CA ASP A 189 -117.68 -45.55 -42.05
C ASP A 189 -119.07 -45.40 -41.40
N THR A 190 -119.97 -44.75 -42.14
CA THR A 190 -121.38 -44.61 -41.81
C THR A 190 -122.09 -45.95 -41.89
N SER A 191 -121.58 -46.88 -42.72
CA SER A 191 -122.12 -48.22 -42.88
C SER A 191 -122.20 -48.98 -41.56
N ARG A 192 -121.23 -48.80 -40.66
CA ARG A 192 -121.27 -49.48 -39.35
C ARG A 192 -122.39 -48.95 -38.44
N TYR A 193 -122.59 -47.64 -38.40
CA TYR A 193 -123.65 -47.01 -37.61
C TYR A 193 -125.03 -47.23 -38.24
N GLU A 194 -125.11 -47.13 -39.56
CA GLU A 194 -126.31 -47.39 -40.36
C GLU A 194 -126.76 -48.84 -40.19
N ASN A 195 -125.88 -49.83 -40.37
CA ASN A 195 -126.20 -51.25 -40.21
C ASN A 195 -126.72 -51.57 -38.81
N ALA A 196 -126.05 -51.06 -37.76
CA ALA A 196 -126.47 -51.31 -36.38
C ALA A 196 -127.85 -50.72 -36.04
N LEU A 197 -128.21 -49.60 -36.66
CA LEU A 197 -129.51 -48.96 -36.44
C LEU A 197 -130.62 -49.65 -37.25
N MET A 198 -130.29 -50.10 -38.46
CA MET A 198 -131.19 -50.78 -39.39
C MET A 198 -131.55 -52.20 -38.92
N GLU A 199 -130.58 -52.94 -38.39
CA GLU A 199 -130.82 -54.23 -37.73
C GLU A 199 -131.84 -54.11 -36.60
N ARG A 200 -131.85 -52.96 -35.91
CA ARG A 200 -132.78 -52.71 -34.81
C ARG A 200 -134.18 -52.30 -35.26
N MET A 201 -134.29 -51.59 -36.39
CA MET A 201 -135.57 -51.11 -36.94
C MET A 201 -136.30 -52.15 -37.79
N ASN A 202 -135.59 -53.00 -38.54
CA ASN A 202 -136.19 -53.95 -39.48
C ASN A 202 -137.31 -54.82 -38.89
N PRO A 203 -137.15 -55.46 -37.70
CA PRO A 203 -138.19 -56.35 -37.18
C PRO A 203 -139.48 -55.61 -36.78
N GLN A 204 -139.38 -54.33 -36.40
CA GLN A 204 -140.54 -53.53 -36.05
C GLN A 204 -141.31 -53.06 -37.27
N LEU A 205 -140.59 -52.64 -38.32
CA LEU A 205 -141.19 -52.22 -39.58
C LEU A 205 -141.91 -53.39 -40.26
N GLU A 206 -141.27 -54.55 -40.30
CA GLU A 206 -141.83 -55.76 -40.90
C GLU A 206 -143.13 -56.23 -40.19
N ARG A 207 -143.17 -56.15 -38.86
CA ARG A 207 -144.40 -56.39 -38.08
C ARG A 207 -145.50 -55.38 -38.40
N SER A 208 -145.15 -54.10 -38.56
CA SER A 208 -146.10 -53.04 -38.88
C SER A 208 -146.72 -53.25 -40.26
N ARG A 209 -145.90 -53.68 -41.23
CA ARG A 209 -146.32 -53.98 -42.59
C ARG A 209 -147.26 -55.18 -42.63
N ALA A 210 -146.91 -56.28 -41.97
CA ALA A 210 -147.77 -57.47 -41.89
C ALA A 210 -149.12 -57.18 -41.21
N ALA A 211 -149.12 -56.35 -40.16
CA ALA A 211 -150.34 -55.90 -39.50
C ALA A 211 -151.24 -55.07 -40.43
N LEU A 212 -150.64 -54.14 -41.20
CA LEU A 212 -151.36 -53.34 -42.18
C LEU A 212 -151.97 -54.19 -43.29
N GLU A 213 -151.22 -55.14 -43.86
CA GLU A 213 -151.73 -56.08 -44.87
C GLU A 213 -152.94 -56.87 -44.36
N THR A 214 -152.86 -57.35 -43.12
CA THR A 214 -153.96 -58.08 -42.45
C THR A 214 -155.19 -57.19 -42.26
N GLN A 215 -155.00 -55.94 -41.85
CA GLN A 215 -156.08 -54.99 -41.65
C GLN A 215 -156.80 -54.63 -42.97
N LEU A 216 -156.04 -54.44 -44.05
CA LEU A 216 -156.60 -54.14 -45.37
C LEU A 216 -157.40 -55.33 -45.93
N ALA A 217 -156.91 -56.56 -45.74
CA ALA A 217 -157.61 -57.77 -46.15
C ALA A 217 -158.96 -57.94 -45.41
N ASN A 218 -158.98 -57.68 -44.11
CA ASN A 218 -160.21 -57.74 -43.30
C ASN A 218 -161.26 -56.68 -43.68
N GLN A 219 -160.84 -55.57 -44.30
CA GLN A 219 -161.74 -54.53 -44.82
C GLN A 219 -162.32 -54.88 -46.21
N GLY A 220 -162.10 -56.11 -46.70
CA GLY A 220 -162.61 -56.57 -48.00
C GLY A 220 -161.82 -56.05 -49.20
N LEU A 221 -160.71 -55.34 -48.97
CA LEU A 221 -159.81 -54.87 -50.03
C LEU A 221 -158.88 -56.01 -50.43
N GLN A 222 -159.16 -56.66 -51.56
CA GLN A 222 -158.32 -57.74 -52.06
C GLN A 222 -156.94 -57.22 -52.54
N PRO A 223 -155.87 -58.01 -52.33
CA PRO A 223 -154.55 -57.76 -52.89
C PRO A 223 -154.62 -57.57 -54.41
N GLY A 224 -153.98 -56.52 -54.94
CA GLY A 224 -154.02 -56.16 -56.36
C GLY A 224 -155.03 -55.06 -56.73
N SER A 225 -155.88 -54.63 -55.79
CA SER A 225 -156.70 -53.43 -55.97
C SER A 225 -155.88 -52.14 -55.85
N GLU A 226 -156.26 -51.08 -56.58
CA GLU A 226 -155.60 -49.77 -56.51
C GLU A 226 -155.61 -49.14 -55.11
N ALA A 227 -156.62 -49.47 -54.29
CA ALA A 227 -156.70 -48.99 -52.91
C ALA A 227 -155.68 -49.70 -52.00
N PHE A 228 -155.48 -51.02 -52.17
CA PHE A 228 -154.47 -51.78 -51.45
C PHE A 228 -153.05 -51.30 -51.78
N ASN A 229 -152.75 -51.14 -53.08
CA ASN A 229 -151.43 -50.67 -53.53
C ASN A 229 -151.11 -49.28 -52.98
N ARG A 230 -152.08 -48.36 -52.96
CA ARG A 230 -151.88 -47.02 -52.38
C ARG A 230 -151.60 -47.05 -50.87
N ALA A 231 -152.26 -47.93 -50.13
CA ALA A 231 -152.06 -48.06 -48.69
C ALA A 231 -150.68 -48.65 -48.36
N ILE A 232 -150.24 -49.67 -49.10
CA ILE A 232 -148.89 -50.25 -48.96
C ILE A 232 -147.81 -49.25 -49.36
N ASP A 233 -147.96 -48.53 -50.47
CA ASP A 233 -147.02 -47.49 -50.88
C ASP A 233 -146.89 -46.37 -49.84
N ALA A 234 -147.99 -45.99 -49.18
CA ALA A 234 -147.95 -45.02 -48.09
C ALA A 234 -147.12 -45.52 -46.90
N ALA A 235 -147.26 -46.78 -46.52
CA ALA A 235 -146.47 -47.39 -45.44
C ALA A 235 -144.98 -47.51 -45.81
N THR A 236 -144.65 -47.97 -47.02
CA THR A 236 -143.25 -48.04 -47.48
C THR A 236 -142.58 -46.67 -47.51
N ARG A 237 -143.32 -45.60 -47.84
CA ARG A 237 -142.80 -44.23 -47.71
C ARG A 237 -142.49 -43.87 -46.26
N GLN A 238 -143.39 -44.21 -45.33
CA GLN A 238 -143.16 -43.96 -43.90
C GLN A 238 -141.96 -44.74 -43.34
N GLU A 239 -141.75 -45.98 -43.79
CA GLU A 239 -140.57 -46.78 -43.43
C GLU A 239 -139.27 -46.18 -43.99
N ASN A 240 -139.29 -45.73 -45.26
CA ASN A 240 -138.17 -45.04 -45.87
C ASN A 240 -137.85 -43.73 -45.14
N ASP A 241 -138.85 -42.94 -44.76
CA ASP A 241 -138.66 -41.70 -43.99
C ASP A 241 -138.05 -41.98 -42.61
N ALA A 242 -138.44 -43.07 -41.95
CA ALA A 242 -137.83 -43.48 -40.69
C ALA A 242 -136.36 -43.87 -40.87
N ARG A 243 -136.01 -44.57 -41.96
CA ARG A 243 -134.60 -44.85 -42.33
C ARG A 243 -133.83 -43.57 -42.66
N PHE A 244 -134.43 -42.61 -43.36
CA PHE A 244 -133.81 -41.31 -43.63
C PHE A 244 -133.56 -40.51 -42.35
N GLY A 245 -134.50 -40.49 -41.40
CA GLY A 245 -134.31 -39.83 -40.09
C GLY A 245 -133.17 -40.44 -39.28
N ALA A 246 -132.99 -41.75 -39.39
CA ALA A 246 -131.87 -42.52 -38.83
C ALA A 246 -130.50 -42.11 -39.42
N ILE A 247 -130.40 -42.05 -40.74
CA ILE A 247 -129.18 -41.63 -41.46
C ILE A 247 -128.82 -40.18 -41.14
N LEU A 248 -129.82 -39.29 -41.04
CA LEU A 248 -129.61 -37.88 -40.68
C LEU A 248 -129.04 -37.72 -39.27
N ASN A 249 -129.52 -38.51 -38.30
CA ASN A 249 -128.96 -38.52 -36.94
C ASN A 249 -127.52 -39.04 -36.91
N ALA A 250 -127.18 -40.05 -37.72
CA ALA A 250 -125.81 -40.54 -37.86
C ALA A 250 -124.87 -39.46 -38.44
N GLY A 251 -125.33 -38.66 -39.41
CA GLY A 251 -124.56 -37.54 -39.97
C GLY A 251 -124.31 -36.41 -38.96
N GLN A 252 -125.25 -36.16 -38.04
CA GLN A 252 -125.05 -35.20 -36.94
C GLN A 252 -123.99 -35.68 -35.95
N GLU A 253 -124.01 -36.96 -35.59
CA GLU A 253 -123.02 -37.55 -34.69
C GLU A 253 -121.61 -37.60 -35.32
N GLN A 254 -121.54 -37.84 -36.62
CA GLN A 254 -120.29 -37.76 -37.40
C GLN A 254 -119.68 -36.36 -37.38
N SER A 255 -120.52 -35.33 -37.48
CA SER A 255 -120.07 -33.92 -37.38
C SER A 255 -119.54 -33.61 -35.97
N ARG A 256 -120.16 -34.17 -34.93
CA ARG A 256 -119.69 -34.06 -33.53
C ARG A 256 -118.33 -34.71 -33.33
N LEU A 257 -118.15 -35.93 -33.84
CA LEU A 257 -116.87 -36.66 -33.75
C LEU A 257 -115.75 -35.99 -34.54
N ALA A 258 -116.05 -35.46 -35.74
CA ALA A 258 -115.11 -34.66 -36.52
C ALA A 258 -114.73 -33.35 -35.82
N GLY A 259 -115.68 -32.72 -35.11
CA GLY A 259 -115.42 -31.56 -34.25
C GLY A 259 -114.45 -31.89 -33.11
N LEU A 260 -114.72 -32.97 -32.37
CA LEU A 260 -113.86 -33.42 -31.27
C LEU A 260 -112.44 -33.78 -31.74
N ALA A 261 -112.30 -34.45 -32.88
CA ALA A 261 -111.00 -34.78 -33.45
C ALA A 261 -110.20 -33.52 -33.85
N ARG A 262 -110.89 -32.50 -34.37
CA ARG A 262 -110.28 -31.19 -34.69
C ARG A 262 -109.84 -30.47 -33.42
N ASP A 263 -110.66 -30.46 -32.38
CA ASP A 263 -110.35 -29.81 -31.10
C ASP A 263 -109.16 -30.50 -30.41
N GLN A 264 -109.10 -31.83 -30.46
CA GLN A 264 -107.97 -32.60 -29.95
C GLN A 264 -106.67 -32.27 -30.70
N ALA A 265 -106.70 -32.21 -32.04
CA ALA A 265 -105.55 -31.82 -32.84
C ALA A 265 -105.13 -30.36 -32.58
N GLY A 266 -106.10 -29.45 -32.40
CA GLY A 266 -105.86 -28.06 -32.04
C GLY A 266 -105.18 -27.91 -30.68
N PHE A 267 -105.63 -28.67 -29.67
CA PHE A 267 -105.00 -28.70 -28.35
C PHE A 267 -103.57 -29.25 -28.41
N GLN A 268 -103.35 -30.37 -29.12
CA GLN A 268 -102.02 -30.96 -29.30
C GLN A 268 -101.04 -29.98 -29.96
N ASN A 269 -101.45 -29.34 -31.06
CA ASN A 269 -100.61 -28.37 -31.77
C ASN A 269 -100.34 -27.11 -30.92
N SER A 270 -101.32 -26.66 -30.13
CA SER A 270 -101.14 -25.51 -29.21
C SER A 270 -100.16 -25.83 -28.07
N ALA A 271 -100.27 -27.02 -27.49
CA ALA A 271 -99.35 -27.49 -26.45
C ALA A 271 -97.91 -27.64 -26.99
N GLN A 272 -97.76 -28.17 -28.22
CA GLN A 272 -96.46 -28.25 -28.89
C GLN A 272 -95.87 -26.88 -29.21
N GLN A 273 -96.68 -25.91 -29.65
CA GLN A 273 -96.22 -24.54 -29.88
C GLN A 273 -95.73 -23.89 -28.57
N GLN A 274 -96.43 -24.12 -27.45
CA GLN A 274 -96.00 -23.66 -26.14
C GLN A 274 -94.69 -24.34 -25.71
N ALA A 275 -94.55 -25.65 -25.93
CA ALA A 275 -93.32 -26.38 -25.63
C ALA A 275 -92.13 -25.87 -26.47
N TYR A 276 -92.34 -25.64 -27.76
CA TYR A 276 -91.34 -25.05 -28.65
C TYR A 276 -90.91 -23.64 -28.21
N ASN A 277 -91.86 -22.78 -27.82
CA ASN A 277 -91.56 -21.44 -27.32
C ASN A 277 -90.81 -21.45 -25.99
N GLN A 278 -91.15 -22.37 -25.06
CA GLN A 278 -90.41 -22.56 -23.82
C GLN A 278 -88.97 -23.02 -24.10
N MET A 279 -88.80 -23.93 -25.05
CA MET A 279 -87.49 -24.42 -25.46
C MET A 279 -86.65 -23.34 -26.15
N LEU A 280 -87.26 -22.48 -26.97
CA LEU A 280 -86.61 -21.32 -27.56
C LEU A 280 -86.14 -20.33 -26.50
N SER A 281 -86.99 -20.02 -25.52
CA SER A 281 -86.64 -19.13 -24.40
C SER A 281 -85.51 -19.71 -23.55
N SER A 282 -85.55 -21.02 -23.26
CA SER A 282 -84.49 -21.72 -22.55
C SER A 282 -83.16 -21.69 -23.31
N GLY A 283 -83.17 -21.95 -24.62
CA GLY A 283 -81.97 -21.87 -25.46
C GLY A 283 -81.40 -20.44 -25.55
N GLN A 284 -82.24 -19.42 -25.63
CA GLN A 284 -81.83 -18.02 -25.61
C GLN A 284 -81.23 -17.62 -24.25
N PHE A 285 -81.83 -18.06 -23.15
CA PHE A 285 -81.29 -17.85 -21.80
C PHE A 285 -79.93 -18.51 -21.63
N ALA A 286 -79.78 -19.77 -22.04
CA ALA A 286 -78.51 -20.49 -21.99
C ALA A 286 -77.42 -19.75 -22.79
N ASN A 287 -77.72 -19.32 -24.01
CA ASN A 287 -76.76 -18.57 -24.84
C ASN A 287 -76.42 -17.18 -24.25
N THR A 288 -77.37 -16.52 -23.60
CA THR A 288 -77.14 -15.20 -22.95
C THR A 288 -76.26 -15.34 -21.71
N ALA A 289 -76.54 -16.34 -20.86
CA ALA A 289 -75.71 -16.66 -19.70
C ALA A 289 -74.28 -17.01 -20.12
N GLN A 290 -74.14 -17.78 -21.21
CA GLN A 290 -72.86 -18.14 -21.81
C GLN A 290 -72.04 -16.92 -22.26
N GLN A 291 -72.70 -15.96 -22.92
CA GLN A 291 -72.05 -14.72 -23.36
C GLN A 291 -71.57 -13.88 -22.18
N GLN A 292 -72.37 -13.78 -21.11
CA GLN A 292 -71.98 -13.09 -19.88
C GLN A 292 -70.78 -13.78 -19.20
N GLN A 293 -70.77 -15.12 -19.15
CA GLN A 293 -69.65 -15.88 -18.59
C GLN A 293 -68.37 -15.70 -19.39
N TYR A 294 -68.44 -15.71 -20.73
CA TYR A 294 -67.29 -15.40 -21.57
C TYR A 294 -66.75 -13.99 -21.31
N GLY A 295 -67.64 -12.99 -21.18
CA GLY A 295 -67.27 -11.62 -20.83
C GLY A 295 -66.55 -11.51 -19.48
N GLN A 296 -67.06 -12.21 -18.45
CA GLN A 296 -66.42 -12.28 -17.14
C GLN A 296 -65.05 -12.97 -17.20
N ASN A 297 -64.94 -14.10 -17.90
CA ASN A 297 -63.68 -14.82 -18.09
C ASN A 297 -62.63 -13.97 -18.80
N ALA A 298 -63.04 -13.22 -19.83
CA ALA A 298 -62.14 -12.32 -20.56
C ALA A 298 -61.64 -11.19 -19.67
N ASN A 299 -62.51 -10.62 -18.84
CA ASN A 299 -62.15 -9.54 -17.92
C ASN A 299 -61.21 -10.03 -16.81
N ASN A 300 -61.48 -11.22 -16.24
CA ASN A 300 -60.60 -11.87 -15.26
C ASN A 300 -59.21 -12.17 -15.84
N MET A 301 -59.14 -12.66 -17.09
CA MET A 301 -57.87 -12.86 -17.78
C MET A 301 -57.10 -11.55 -17.97
N GLN A 302 -57.78 -10.47 -18.38
CA GLN A 302 -57.15 -9.16 -18.52
C GLN A 302 -56.61 -8.62 -17.19
N LEU A 303 -57.39 -8.75 -16.10
CA LEU A 303 -56.94 -8.35 -14.76
C LEU A 303 -55.73 -9.18 -14.28
N GLY A 304 -55.78 -10.50 -14.50
CA GLY A 304 -54.69 -11.42 -14.16
C GLY A 304 -53.40 -11.09 -14.91
N ASN A 305 -53.50 -10.84 -16.21
CA ASN A 305 -52.36 -10.43 -17.04
C ASN A 305 -51.79 -9.07 -16.62
N ALA A 306 -52.65 -8.10 -16.27
CA ALA A 306 -52.22 -6.79 -15.78
C ALA A 306 -51.49 -6.88 -14.43
N ALA A 307 -51.98 -7.71 -13.50
CA ALA A 307 -51.30 -7.97 -12.23
C ALA A 307 -49.95 -8.66 -12.43
N GLN A 308 -49.87 -9.64 -13.34
CA GLN A 308 -48.62 -10.32 -13.69
C GLN A 308 -47.58 -9.35 -14.28
N GLN A 309 -48.01 -8.41 -15.12
CA GLN A 309 -47.15 -7.37 -15.69
C GLN A 309 -46.61 -6.41 -14.61
N GLN A 310 -47.46 -5.98 -13.66
CA GLN A 310 -47.00 -5.18 -12.52
C GLN A 310 -45.99 -5.95 -11.65
N GLN A 311 -46.24 -7.22 -11.36
CA GLN A 311 -45.32 -8.04 -10.57
C GLN A 311 -43.98 -8.24 -11.28
N PHE A 312 -43.99 -8.44 -12.60
CA PHE A 312 -42.76 -8.48 -13.39
C PHE A 312 -41.96 -7.18 -13.29
N GLY A 313 -42.63 -6.03 -13.39
CA GLY A 313 -42.00 -4.71 -13.21
C GLY A 313 -41.38 -4.54 -11.83
N GLN A 314 -42.07 -4.97 -10.77
CA GLN A 314 -41.55 -4.95 -9.39
C GLN A 314 -40.32 -5.87 -9.24
N ASN A 315 -40.38 -7.09 -9.76
CA ASN A 315 -39.26 -8.04 -9.69
C ASN A 315 -38.04 -7.55 -10.48
N GLN A 316 -38.26 -6.89 -11.62
CA GLN A 316 -37.19 -6.27 -12.39
C GLN A 316 -36.52 -5.12 -11.62
N ALA A 317 -37.30 -4.24 -10.99
CA ALA A 317 -36.77 -3.15 -10.17
C ALA A 317 -35.99 -3.69 -8.96
N GLN A 318 -36.51 -4.74 -8.29
CA GLN A 318 -35.82 -5.42 -7.20
C GLN A 318 -34.47 -6.00 -7.64
N LEU A 319 -34.43 -6.66 -8.81
CA LEU A 319 -33.20 -7.22 -9.37
C LEU A 319 -32.16 -6.14 -9.68
N GLN A 320 -32.59 -5.01 -10.27
CA GLN A 320 -31.71 -3.86 -10.51
C GLN A 320 -31.16 -3.27 -9.20
N ALA A 321 -32.00 -3.14 -8.17
CA ALA A 321 -31.57 -2.66 -6.86
C ALA A 321 -30.56 -3.61 -6.20
N ASN A 322 -30.79 -4.92 -6.26
CA ASN A 322 -29.87 -5.94 -5.74
C ASN A 322 -28.51 -5.88 -6.46
N ASN A 323 -28.51 -5.81 -7.79
CA ASN A 323 -27.29 -5.72 -8.59
C ASN A 323 -26.53 -4.41 -8.32
N THR A 324 -27.25 -3.29 -8.16
CA THR A 324 -26.64 -1.99 -7.81
C THR A 324 -26.01 -2.03 -6.42
N ALA A 325 -26.68 -2.61 -5.43
CA ALA A 325 -26.13 -2.78 -4.08
C ALA A 325 -24.89 -3.68 -4.08
N GLN A 326 -24.87 -4.72 -4.92
CA GLN A 326 -23.71 -5.59 -5.08
C GLN A 326 -22.51 -4.87 -5.66
N GLN A 327 -22.74 -4.06 -6.70
CA GLN A 327 -21.70 -3.23 -7.29
C GLN A 327 -21.13 -2.23 -6.28
N GLN A 328 -21.99 -1.58 -5.49
CA GLN A 328 -21.54 -0.68 -4.42
C GLN A 328 -20.71 -1.41 -3.35
N LYS A 329 -21.05 -2.66 -2.99
CA LYS A 329 -20.24 -3.46 -2.06
C LYS A 329 -18.88 -3.81 -2.64
N PHE A 330 -18.83 -4.18 -3.92
CA PHE A 330 -17.58 -4.44 -4.62
C PHE A 330 -16.69 -3.18 -4.66
N ASP A 331 -17.26 -2.04 -5.03
CA ASP A 331 -16.53 -0.76 -5.10
C ASP A 331 -16.00 -0.33 -3.72
N GLN A 332 -16.80 -0.51 -2.66
CA GLN A 332 -16.37 -0.26 -1.28
C GLN A 332 -15.23 -1.20 -0.85
N GLY A 333 -15.33 -2.50 -1.19
CA GLY A 333 -14.29 -3.48 -0.94
C GLY A 333 -13.00 -3.14 -1.68
N LEU A 334 -13.09 -2.67 -2.92
CA LEU A 334 -11.95 -2.27 -3.74
C LEU A 334 -11.27 -1.03 -3.16
N ALA A 335 -12.05 -0.03 -2.77
CA ALA A 335 -11.54 1.18 -2.11
C ALA A 335 -10.82 0.84 -0.80
N SER A 336 -11.40 -0.04 0.01
CA SER A 336 -10.79 -0.50 1.26
C SER A 336 -9.48 -1.27 1.03
N ALA A 337 -9.45 -2.20 0.07
CA ALA A 337 -8.24 -2.94 -0.28
C ALA A 337 -7.14 -2.01 -0.83
N THR A 338 -7.52 -1.05 -1.68
CA THR A 338 -6.60 -0.04 -2.23
C THR A 338 -6.01 0.83 -1.14
N PHE A 339 -6.83 1.30 -0.20
CA PHE A 339 -6.38 2.08 0.94
C PHE A 339 -5.45 1.26 1.84
N GLY A 340 -5.81 0.02 2.16
CA GLY A 340 -4.99 -0.88 2.97
C GLY A 340 -3.63 -1.17 2.32
N ASN A 341 -3.61 -1.47 1.03
CA ASN A 341 -2.38 -1.69 0.27
C ASN A 341 -1.50 -0.43 0.23
N SER A 342 -2.11 0.74 -0.01
CA SER A 342 -1.38 2.01 -0.05
C SER A 342 -0.76 2.34 1.31
N ALA A 343 -1.51 2.14 2.41
CA ALA A 343 -1.03 2.33 3.77
C ALA A 343 0.12 1.37 4.11
N ASN A 344 -0.01 0.09 3.76
CA ASN A 344 1.05 -0.91 3.97
C ASN A 344 2.31 -0.57 3.18
N GLN A 345 2.15 -0.11 1.93
CA GLN A 345 3.28 0.31 1.09
C GLN A 345 3.97 1.56 1.67
N GLN A 346 3.20 2.54 2.15
CA GLN A 346 3.75 3.73 2.79
C GLN A 346 4.50 3.38 4.09
N MET A 347 3.94 2.50 4.92
CA MET A 347 4.61 2.05 6.14
C MET A 347 5.91 1.31 5.84
N TYR A 348 5.93 0.48 4.79
CA TYR A 348 7.14 -0.18 4.31
C TYR A 348 8.21 0.82 3.87
N GLN A 349 7.84 1.83 3.06
CA GLN A 349 8.76 2.89 2.63
C GLN A 349 9.34 3.68 3.81
N ASN A 350 8.52 3.99 4.81
CA ASN A 350 8.96 4.67 6.03
C ASN A 350 9.96 3.81 6.82
N ASN A 351 9.69 2.51 6.97
CA ASN A 351 10.60 1.59 7.65
C ASN A 351 11.93 1.47 6.88
N GLN A 352 11.88 1.34 5.55
CA GLN A 352 13.07 1.28 4.71
C GLN A 352 13.93 2.55 4.80
N SER A 353 13.29 3.72 4.82
CA SER A 353 13.95 5.02 5.02
C SER A 353 14.61 5.12 6.40
N GLN A 354 13.95 4.61 7.44
CA GLN A 354 14.52 4.57 8.79
C GLN A 354 15.72 3.63 8.88
N THR A 355 15.66 2.44 8.27
CA THR A 355 16.80 1.52 8.18
C THR A 355 17.98 2.16 7.45
N ALA A 356 17.72 2.84 6.33
CA ALA A 356 18.76 3.55 5.58
C ALA A 356 19.41 4.67 6.41
N ALA A 357 18.61 5.48 7.10
CA ALA A 357 19.12 6.54 7.98
C ALA A 357 19.97 5.98 9.14
N ASN A 358 19.52 4.89 9.76
CA ASN A 358 20.27 4.23 10.83
C ASN A 358 21.60 3.65 10.34
N ASN A 359 21.63 3.08 9.12
CA ASN A 359 22.86 2.58 8.52
C ASN A 359 23.82 3.72 8.18
N ALA A 360 23.32 4.83 7.63
CA ALA A 360 24.12 6.03 7.37
C ALA A 360 24.73 6.63 8.66
N LEU A 361 23.99 6.63 9.78
CA LEU A 361 24.51 7.08 11.07
C LEU A 361 25.64 6.16 11.59
N LYS A 362 25.54 4.84 11.36
CA LYS A 362 26.61 3.89 11.70
C LYS A 362 27.87 4.14 10.87
N ASP A 363 27.71 4.45 9.59
CA ASP A 363 28.85 4.83 8.73
C ASP A 363 29.50 6.13 9.21
N GLN A 364 28.70 7.14 9.56
CA GLN A 364 29.22 8.39 10.11
C GLN A 364 29.98 8.18 11.42
N THR A 365 29.46 7.31 12.29
CA THR A 365 30.11 6.98 13.56
C THR A 365 31.43 6.23 13.35
N PHE A 366 31.45 5.27 12.42
CA PHE A 366 32.66 4.54 12.06
C PHE A 366 33.73 5.47 11.48
N ASN A 367 33.36 6.35 10.55
CA ASN A 367 34.27 7.33 9.96
C ASN A 367 34.80 8.31 11.01
N ALA A 368 33.96 8.74 11.95
CA ALA A 368 34.39 9.60 13.06
C ALA A 368 35.40 8.89 13.98
N GLN A 369 35.18 7.61 14.29
CA GLN A 369 36.12 6.81 15.08
C GLN A 369 37.47 6.64 14.36
N GLN A 370 37.45 6.39 13.04
CA GLN A 370 38.66 6.28 12.24
C GLN A 370 39.43 7.61 12.18
N ALA A 371 38.74 8.73 11.97
CA ALA A 371 39.33 10.06 11.97
C ALA A 371 39.95 10.42 13.34
N GLN A 372 39.27 10.06 14.44
CA GLN A 372 39.80 10.25 15.79
C GLN A 372 41.06 9.43 16.04
N LEU A 373 41.10 8.17 15.57
CA LEU A 373 42.27 7.30 15.68
C LEU A 373 43.46 7.88 14.89
N ALA A 374 43.20 8.36 13.66
CA ALA A 374 44.22 9.00 12.83
C ALA A 374 44.77 10.27 13.50
N ALA A 375 43.90 11.11 14.05
CA ALA A 375 44.29 12.32 14.78
C ALA A 375 45.14 12.00 16.03
N GLN A 376 44.80 10.97 16.80
CA GLN A 376 45.59 10.52 17.97
C GLN A 376 46.99 10.05 17.56
N ASN A 377 47.07 9.26 16.48
CA ASN A 377 48.36 8.78 15.98
C ASN A 377 49.22 9.91 15.41
N GLN A 378 48.60 10.89 14.73
CA GLN A 378 49.29 12.08 14.24
C GLN A 378 49.82 12.95 15.39
N ALA A 379 49.01 13.21 16.42
CA ALA A 379 49.44 13.97 17.59
C ALA A 379 50.60 13.28 18.32
N ARG A 380 50.55 11.96 18.45
CA ARG A 380 51.65 11.18 19.02
C ARG A 380 52.91 11.24 18.15
N ALA A 381 52.79 11.15 16.83
CA ALA A 381 53.93 11.26 15.92
C ALA A 381 54.61 12.63 15.98
N GLN A 382 53.82 13.72 16.05
CA GLN A 382 54.34 15.07 16.25
C GLN A 382 55.08 15.20 17.59
N TYR A 383 54.47 14.72 18.69
CA TYR A 383 55.10 14.72 20.01
C TYR A 383 56.43 13.96 20.02
N LEU A 384 56.49 12.78 19.40
CA LEU A 384 57.73 11.99 19.31
C LEU A 384 58.81 12.70 18.48
N ASN A 385 58.42 13.38 17.39
CA ASN A 385 59.35 14.13 16.56
C ASN A 385 59.92 15.35 17.30
N GLU A 386 59.07 16.06 18.06
CA GLU A 386 59.51 17.16 18.94
C GLU A 386 60.45 16.67 20.04
N GLN A 387 60.15 15.55 20.70
CA GLN A 387 61.05 14.95 21.70
C GLN A 387 62.39 14.50 21.09
N TYR A 388 62.36 13.98 19.86
CA TYR A 388 63.58 13.62 19.13
C TYR A 388 64.41 14.86 18.76
N ALA A 389 63.77 15.94 18.31
CA ALA A 389 64.44 17.21 18.02
C ALA A 389 65.06 17.82 19.29
N LEU A 390 64.34 17.84 20.41
CA LEU A 390 64.83 18.34 21.71
C LEU A 390 66.03 17.54 22.24
N ARG A 391 66.13 16.24 21.92
CA ARG A 391 67.27 15.40 22.29
C ARG A 391 68.44 15.55 21.31
N ASN A 392 68.18 15.78 20.02
CA ASN A 392 69.23 15.90 19.00
C ASN A 392 69.88 17.29 18.93
N GLN A 393 69.17 18.37 19.28
CA GLN A 393 69.76 19.71 19.34
C GLN A 393 71.00 19.78 20.24
N PRO A 394 70.95 19.37 21.52
CA PRO A 394 72.13 19.39 22.38
C PRO A 394 73.22 18.42 21.90
N ILE A 395 72.87 17.29 21.27
CA ILE A 395 73.87 16.36 20.71
C ILE A 395 74.63 17.03 19.55
N ASN A 396 73.92 17.69 18.63
CA ASN A 396 74.53 18.39 17.51
C ASN A 396 75.36 19.60 17.94
N GLU A 397 74.89 20.34 18.95
CA GLU A 397 75.66 21.44 19.56
C GLU A 397 76.94 20.93 20.22
N ILE A 398 76.86 19.83 20.99
CA ILE A 398 78.03 19.22 21.66
C ILE A 398 79.03 18.68 20.63
N VAL A 399 78.56 17.97 19.59
CA VAL A 399 79.42 17.43 18.53
C VAL A 399 80.08 18.54 17.71
N SER A 400 79.38 19.62 17.40
CA SER A 400 79.95 20.76 16.68
C SER A 400 81.02 21.49 17.50
N LEU A 401 80.79 21.67 18.81
CA LEU A 401 81.77 22.26 19.74
C LEU A 401 83.01 21.37 19.97
N MET A 402 82.86 20.05 19.95
CA MET A 402 83.96 19.11 20.18
C MET A 402 84.80 18.80 18.93
N SER A 403 84.23 18.91 17.73
CA SER A 403 84.90 18.50 16.47
C SER A 403 85.35 19.67 15.59
N GLY A 404 84.98 20.92 15.92
CA GLY A 404 85.25 22.08 15.06
C GLY A 404 84.48 22.09 13.74
N ALA A 405 83.56 21.14 13.53
CA ALA A 405 82.77 21.01 12.32
C ALA A 405 81.57 21.99 12.32
N GLN A 406 81.32 22.61 11.17
CA GLN A 406 80.22 23.53 10.91
C GLN A 406 78.87 22.85 11.22
N VAL A 407 78.04 23.47 12.07
CA VAL A 407 76.70 22.98 12.43
C VAL A 407 75.88 22.84 11.15
N ASN A 408 75.61 21.60 10.74
CA ASN A 408 74.67 21.34 9.65
C ASN A 408 73.25 21.49 10.23
N ASN A 409 72.53 22.51 9.78
CA ASN A 409 71.17 22.79 10.23
C ASN A 409 70.30 21.51 10.12
N PRO A 410 69.50 21.16 11.13
CA PRO A 410 68.62 20.01 11.04
C PRO A 410 67.64 20.20 9.88
N ASN A 411 67.80 19.37 8.84
CA ASN A 411 66.90 19.38 7.70
C ASN A 411 65.61 18.68 8.13
N PHE A 412 64.59 19.46 8.48
CA PHE A 412 63.26 18.95 8.81
C PHE A 412 62.73 18.17 7.61
N VAL A 413 62.51 16.86 7.76
CA VAL A 413 61.74 16.09 6.78
C VAL A 413 60.28 16.50 6.95
N PRO A 414 59.65 17.15 5.97
CA PRO A 414 58.22 17.41 6.03
C PRO A 414 57.53 16.05 5.92
N THR A 415 56.84 15.64 7.00
CA THR A 415 55.85 14.57 6.90
C THR A 415 54.82 14.99 5.87
N GLN A 416 54.84 14.33 4.71
CA GLN A 416 53.81 14.41 3.68
C GLN A 416 52.48 14.02 4.32
N GLY A 417 51.72 15.02 4.77
CA GLY A 417 50.36 14.82 5.24
C GLY A 417 49.52 14.40 4.05
N GLN A 418 49.04 13.16 4.04
CA GLN A 418 47.91 12.83 3.18
C GLN A 418 46.75 13.74 3.60
N SER A 419 46.21 14.48 2.63
CA SER A 419 45.02 15.30 2.84
C SER A 419 43.89 14.40 3.32
N ILE A 420 43.40 14.65 4.52
CA ILE A 420 42.09 14.14 4.94
C ILE A 420 41.08 14.86 4.03
N PRO A 421 40.31 14.14 3.19
CA PRO A 421 39.28 14.77 2.38
C PRO A 421 38.33 15.53 3.29
N ASN A 422 38.04 16.76 2.91
CA ASN A 422 36.97 17.58 3.45
C ASN A 422 35.69 16.74 3.56
N ILE A 423 35.19 16.54 4.78
CA ILE A 423 33.83 16.05 4.98
C ILE A 423 32.93 17.13 4.39
N ASP A 424 32.33 16.81 3.25
CA ASP A 424 31.42 17.69 2.54
C ASP A 424 30.13 17.86 3.35
N TYR A 425 30.19 18.82 4.28
CA TYR A 425 29.05 19.25 5.09
C TYR A 425 27.94 19.86 4.23
N ALA A 426 28.24 20.28 2.99
CA ALA A 426 27.24 20.82 2.06
C ALA A 426 26.33 19.70 1.51
N GLY A 427 26.86 18.50 1.28
CA GLY A 427 26.05 17.34 0.90
C GLY A 427 25.02 16.96 1.97
N MET A 428 25.41 17.00 3.26
CA MET A 428 24.53 16.63 4.38
C MET A 428 23.45 17.69 4.65
N VAL A 429 23.78 18.98 4.57
CA VAL A 429 22.79 20.08 4.71
C VAL A 429 21.84 20.13 3.53
N GLN A 430 22.30 19.82 2.31
CA GLN A 430 21.45 19.73 1.13
C GLN A 430 20.50 18.53 1.19
N GLN A 431 20.91 17.43 1.82
CA GLN A 431 20.07 16.24 2.02
C GLN A 431 19.05 16.42 3.15
N ASP A 432 19.40 17.12 4.24
CA ASP A 432 18.43 17.54 5.27
C ASP A 432 17.41 18.55 4.71
N TYR A 433 17.87 19.49 3.87
CA TYR A 433 16.99 20.43 3.17
C TYR A 433 16.05 19.69 2.19
N ALA A 434 16.58 18.77 1.37
CA ALA A 434 15.76 17.95 0.47
C ALA A 434 14.73 17.09 1.22
N ASN A 435 15.09 16.52 2.38
CA ASN A 435 14.17 15.77 3.24
C ASN A 435 13.08 16.68 3.84
N LYS A 436 13.42 17.90 4.27
CA LYS A 436 12.44 18.90 4.77
C LYS A 436 11.52 19.40 3.66
N VAL A 437 12.03 19.64 2.45
CA VAL A 437 11.22 20.07 1.30
C VAL A 437 10.35 18.92 0.78
N GLY A 438 10.85 17.68 0.82
CA GLY A 438 10.09 16.46 0.53
C GLY A 438 8.92 16.26 1.49
N ALA A 439 9.15 16.39 2.80
CA ALA A 439 8.11 16.34 3.82
C ALA A 439 7.09 17.49 3.70
N TYR A 440 7.53 18.68 3.29
CA TYR A 440 6.66 19.83 3.02
C TYR A 440 5.79 19.60 1.77
N ASN A 441 6.36 19.08 0.68
CA ASN A 441 5.63 18.71 -0.53
C ASN A 441 4.65 17.54 -0.27
N GLN A 442 4.99 16.59 0.59
CA GLN A 442 4.07 15.51 0.99
C GLN A 442 2.90 16.03 1.83
N LYS A 443 3.12 17.00 2.74
CA LYS A 443 2.04 17.69 3.46
C LYS A 443 1.16 18.52 2.52
N GLN A 444 1.75 19.15 1.51
CA GLN A 444 1.02 19.93 0.51
C GLN A 444 0.20 19.03 -0.44
N ALA A 445 0.73 17.86 -0.81
CA ALA A 445 0.01 16.84 -1.59
C ALA A 445 -1.11 16.15 -0.76
N GLY A 446 -0.88 15.90 0.54
CA GLY A 446 -1.89 15.39 1.45
C GLY A 446 -3.08 16.34 1.63
N ILE A 447 -2.80 17.64 1.79
CA ILE A 447 -3.82 18.70 1.80
C ILE A 447 -4.46 18.84 0.41
N GLY A 448 -3.71 18.68 -0.69
CA GLY A 448 -4.24 18.67 -2.05
C GLY A 448 -5.24 17.55 -2.32
N SER A 449 -5.05 16.35 -1.72
CA SER A 449 -6.00 15.23 -1.87
C SER A 449 -7.28 15.41 -1.04
N VAL A 450 -7.17 15.97 0.17
CA VAL A 450 -8.33 16.30 1.02
C VAL A 450 -9.12 17.47 0.43
N LEU A 451 -8.43 18.45 -0.16
CA LEU A 451 -9.04 19.61 -0.82
C LEU A 451 -9.63 19.25 -2.21
N GLY A 452 -9.05 18.26 -2.90
CA GLY A 452 -9.58 17.71 -4.15
C GLY A 452 -10.84 16.88 -3.96
N GLY A 453 -10.97 16.15 -2.84
CA GLY A 453 -12.18 15.40 -2.46
C GLY A 453 -13.34 16.25 -1.92
N LEU A 454 -13.09 17.53 -1.59
CA LEU A 454 -14.08 18.47 -1.05
C LEU A 454 -14.48 19.58 -2.03
N ALA A 455 -14.02 19.50 -3.29
CA ALA A 455 -14.35 20.48 -4.32
C ALA A 455 -15.87 20.47 -4.61
N GLY A 456 -16.58 21.55 -4.20
CA GLY A 456 -18.01 21.73 -4.42
C GLY A 456 -18.91 21.36 -3.23
N MET A 457 -18.34 20.95 -2.09
CA MET A 457 -19.11 20.74 -0.86
C MET A 457 -18.97 21.93 0.10
N PHE A 458 -20.11 22.55 0.43
CA PHE A 458 -20.20 23.52 1.51
C PHE A 458 -20.12 22.81 2.87
N THR A 459 -19.00 22.93 3.59
CA THR A 459 -18.81 22.29 4.91
C THR A 459 -19.12 23.28 6.05
N LEU A 460 -19.63 22.75 7.17
CA LEU A 460 -20.03 23.57 8.33
C LEU A 460 -18.82 24.35 8.89
N SER A 461 -18.87 25.67 8.84
CA SER A 461 -17.76 26.53 9.28
C SER A 461 -18.22 27.74 10.13
N ASP A 462 -19.47 27.74 10.60
CA ASP A 462 -20.02 28.79 11.45
C ASP A 462 -19.32 28.85 12.82
N LYS A 463 -18.91 30.04 13.26
CA LYS A 463 -18.33 30.29 14.59
C LYS A 463 -19.23 29.83 15.74
N THR A 464 -20.56 29.90 15.61
CA THR A 464 -21.48 29.48 16.70
C THR A 464 -21.50 27.97 16.89
N ALA A 465 -21.16 27.19 15.87
CA ALA A 465 -21.05 25.74 15.93
C ALA A 465 -19.68 25.26 16.45
N LYS A 466 -18.74 26.17 16.75
CA LYS A 466 -17.35 25.85 17.11
C LYS A 466 -17.01 26.27 18.54
N LYS A 467 -16.07 25.57 19.17
CA LYS A 467 -15.48 25.85 20.48
C LYS A 467 -13.96 25.67 20.42
N ASP A 468 -13.27 26.14 21.46
CA ASP A 468 -11.82 25.98 21.62
C ASP A 468 -11.04 26.47 20.39
N ILE A 469 -11.43 27.66 19.91
CA ILE A 469 -10.99 28.24 18.64
C ILE A 469 -9.65 28.94 18.85
N GLU A 470 -8.60 28.42 18.23
CA GLU A 470 -7.25 28.98 18.28
C GLU A 470 -6.76 29.27 16.87
N LYS A 471 -6.15 30.44 16.65
CA LYS A 471 -5.60 30.78 15.33
C LYS A 471 -4.26 30.07 15.16
N VAL A 472 -4.17 29.19 14.16
CA VAL A 472 -2.97 28.38 13.88
C VAL A 472 -2.20 28.84 12.65
N GLY A 473 -2.78 29.73 11.86
CA GLY A 473 -2.07 30.31 10.70
C GLY A 473 -2.96 31.14 9.79
N GLU A 474 -2.50 31.31 8.56
CA GLU A 474 -3.20 31.99 7.49
C GLU A 474 -2.93 31.29 6.16
N LEU A 475 -3.97 31.12 5.34
CA LEU A 475 -3.88 30.51 4.02
C LEU A 475 -4.62 31.39 3.00
N LYS A 476 -3.91 31.84 1.96
CA LYS A 476 -4.45 32.68 0.87
C LYS A 476 -5.27 33.89 1.36
N GLY A 477 -4.82 34.58 2.40
CA GLY A 477 -5.48 35.77 2.95
C GLY A 477 -6.64 35.47 3.92
N HIS A 478 -6.88 34.20 4.26
CA HIS A 478 -7.90 33.77 5.21
C HIS A 478 -7.27 33.11 6.44
N GLY A 479 -7.69 33.52 7.63
CA GLY A 479 -7.21 32.94 8.89
C GLY A 479 -7.59 31.48 9.01
N LEU A 480 -6.63 30.65 9.41
CA LEU A 480 -6.82 29.24 9.69
C LEU A 480 -6.83 29.02 11.19
N TYR A 481 -7.82 28.27 11.67
CA TYR A 481 -8.08 28.05 13.08
C TYR A 481 -8.19 26.57 13.36
N GLU A 482 -7.67 26.15 14.50
CA GLU A 482 -7.94 24.84 15.06
C GLU A 482 -9.07 24.96 16.08
N TYR A 483 -10.06 24.07 16.01
CA TYR A 483 -11.29 24.15 16.78
C TYR A 483 -11.93 22.77 16.99
N SER A 484 -12.89 22.68 17.90
CA SER A 484 -13.76 21.51 18.06
C SER A 484 -15.21 21.93 17.80
N TYR A 485 -16.07 21.05 17.29
CA TYR A 485 -17.50 21.37 17.15
C TYR A 485 -18.23 21.29 18.50
N ARG A 486 -19.30 22.08 18.66
CA ARG A 486 -20.16 22.08 19.86
C ARG A 486 -21.61 21.70 19.53
N GLY A 487 -22.36 21.34 20.57
CA GLY A 487 -23.77 20.95 20.46
C GLY A 487 -23.96 19.67 19.65
N GLN A 488 -24.99 19.65 18.80
CA GLN A 488 -25.37 18.51 17.95
C GLN A 488 -24.31 18.11 16.89
N HIS A 489 -23.29 18.95 16.66
CA HIS A 489 -22.22 18.69 15.71
C HIS A 489 -20.91 18.25 16.38
N ASN A 490 -20.88 18.13 17.71
CA ASN A 490 -19.70 17.70 18.44
C ASN A 490 -19.36 16.24 18.12
N ASP A 491 -18.23 16.02 17.43
CA ASP A 491 -17.73 14.70 17.04
C ASP A 491 -16.51 14.26 17.88
N GLY A 492 -16.16 15.02 18.93
CA GLY A 492 -15.06 14.71 19.85
C GLY A 492 -13.66 14.91 19.25
N LYS A 493 -13.54 15.48 18.04
CA LYS A 493 -12.26 15.65 17.35
C LYS A 493 -11.88 17.14 17.22
N ARG A 494 -10.58 17.39 17.12
CA ARG A 494 -10.01 18.68 16.72
C ARG A 494 -10.02 18.77 15.19
N HIS A 495 -10.41 19.92 14.67
CA HIS A 495 -10.51 20.24 13.26
C HIS A 495 -9.70 21.49 12.94
N ILE A 496 -9.15 21.55 11.74
CA ILE A 496 -8.48 22.76 11.23
C ILE A 496 -9.29 23.30 10.07
N GLY A 497 -9.62 24.59 10.11
CA GLY A 497 -10.42 25.22 9.06
C GLY A 497 -10.59 26.72 9.23
N VAL A 498 -11.36 27.33 8.33
CA VAL A 498 -11.64 28.77 8.35
C VAL A 498 -12.89 29.08 9.17
N MET A 499 -13.05 30.35 9.57
CA MET A 499 -14.27 30.86 10.17
C MET A 499 -15.17 31.47 9.11
N ALA A 500 -16.40 30.99 8.98
CA ALA A 500 -17.31 31.43 7.93
C ALA A 500 -17.59 32.95 7.99
N GLN A 501 -17.69 33.52 9.19
CA GLN A 501 -17.89 34.96 9.40
C GLN A 501 -16.71 35.81 8.91
N ASP A 502 -15.49 35.27 8.96
CA ASP A 502 -14.30 35.98 8.49
C ASP A 502 -14.11 35.79 6.98
N VAL A 503 -14.52 34.64 6.45
CA VAL A 503 -14.57 34.38 5.00
C VAL A 503 -15.64 35.25 4.35
N GLU A 504 -16.85 35.35 4.92
CA GLU A 504 -17.99 36.09 4.36
C GLU A 504 -17.68 37.58 4.14
N LYS A 505 -16.83 38.18 4.98
CA LYS A 505 -16.36 39.56 4.83
C LYS A 505 -15.51 39.79 3.58
N LYS A 506 -14.77 38.77 3.13
CA LYS A 506 -13.78 38.87 2.03
C LYS A 506 -14.25 38.16 0.75
N ARG A 507 -14.95 37.05 0.89
CA ARG A 507 -15.43 36.13 -0.16
C ARG A 507 -16.84 35.65 0.20
N PRO A 508 -17.86 36.52 0.10
CA PRO A 508 -19.24 36.14 0.39
C PRO A 508 -19.76 35.06 -0.56
N ASP A 509 -19.20 34.97 -1.78
CA ASP A 509 -19.49 33.94 -2.77
C ASP A 509 -19.10 32.52 -2.33
N ALA A 510 -18.16 32.39 -1.39
CA ALA A 510 -17.71 31.11 -0.85
C ALA A 510 -18.47 30.68 0.41
N VAL A 511 -19.47 31.45 0.87
CA VAL A 511 -20.24 31.20 2.09
C VAL A 511 -21.72 31.06 1.78
N ARG A 512 -22.37 30.03 2.34
CA ARG A 512 -23.82 29.83 2.22
C ARG A 512 -24.42 29.45 3.56
N LYS A 513 -25.62 29.97 3.84
CA LYS A 513 -26.42 29.57 5.01
C LYS A 513 -27.24 28.32 4.70
N GLY A 514 -27.17 27.31 5.56
CA GLY A 514 -27.97 26.09 5.45
C GLY A 514 -29.41 26.30 5.93
N SER A 515 -30.25 25.27 5.75
CA SER A 515 -31.61 25.22 6.31
C SER A 515 -31.61 25.18 7.85
N ASP A 516 -30.49 24.77 8.44
CA ASP A 516 -30.19 24.82 9.88
C ASP A 516 -29.84 26.24 10.39
N GLY A 517 -29.78 27.23 9.49
CA GLY A 517 -29.41 28.60 9.81
C GLY A 517 -27.91 28.79 10.09
N LEU A 518 -27.08 27.75 9.93
CA LEU A 518 -25.63 27.82 10.14
C LEU A 518 -24.90 28.10 8.82
N ARG A 519 -23.81 28.85 8.91
CA ARG A 519 -22.95 29.15 7.75
C ARG A 519 -22.02 27.98 7.41
N ARG A 520 -21.93 27.71 6.11
CA ARG A 520 -21.07 26.69 5.52
C ARG A 520 -20.15 27.35 4.49
N VAL A 521 -18.92 26.87 4.38
CA VAL A 521 -17.89 27.41 3.47
C VAL A 521 -17.57 26.37 2.41
N ASP A 522 -17.51 26.79 1.14
CA ASP A 522 -16.97 25.99 0.05
C ASP A 522 -15.45 26.14 0.02
N TYR A 523 -14.74 25.13 0.56
CA TYR A 523 -13.28 25.12 0.62
C TYR A 523 -12.66 25.00 -0.78
N GLY A 524 -13.37 24.40 -1.73
CA GLY A 524 -13.00 24.36 -3.13
C GLY A 524 -13.00 25.76 -3.74
N ALA A 525 -14.10 26.51 -3.62
CA ALA A 525 -14.18 27.88 -4.15
C ALA A 525 -13.26 28.87 -3.41
N LEU A 526 -13.00 28.64 -2.12
CA LEU A 526 -12.14 29.50 -1.30
C LEU A 526 -10.65 29.32 -1.63
N PHE A 527 -10.21 28.08 -1.87
CA PHE A 527 -8.79 27.75 -2.00
C PHE A 527 -8.38 27.20 -3.37
N ALA A 528 -9.30 26.98 -4.32
CA ALA A 528 -8.93 26.72 -5.72
C ALA A 528 -8.24 27.96 -6.32
N ALA A 529 -6.95 27.82 -6.61
CA ALA A 529 -6.26 28.76 -7.48
C ALA A 529 -6.74 28.52 -8.91
N GLY A 530 -7.25 29.55 -9.61
CA GLY A 530 -7.27 29.54 -11.07
C GLY A 530 -8.58 29.83 -11.81
N ARG A 531 -9.56 30.52 -11.22
CA ARG A 531 -10.56 31.23 -12.05
C ARG A 531 -10.47 32.73 -11.79
N LYS A 532 -9.55 33.38 -12.52
CA LYS A 532 -9.71 34.80 -12.85
C LYS A 532 -11.04 34.92 -13.61
N LYS A 533 -11.95 35.75 -13.11
CA LYS A 533 -12.94 36.39 -13.96
C LYS A 533 -12.26 37.55 -14.69
#